data_AF-A0A258B523-F1
#
_entry.id   AF-A0A258B523-F1
#
_cell.length_a   1.000
_cell.length_b   1.000
_cell.length_c   1.000
_cell.angle_alpha   90.00
_cell.angle_beta   90.00
_cell.angle_gamma   90.00
#
_symmetry.space_group_name_H-M   'P 1'
#
loop_
_entity.id
_entity.type
_entity.pdbx_description
1 polymer ?
#
loop_
_entity_poly.entity_id
_entity_poly.type
_entity_poly.pdbx_seq_one_letter_code
_entity_poly.pdbx_strand_id
1 'polypeptide(L)'
;MSLNRREFLQALAIASAGGMSLQSNFAQAQTTAQKFYELPKFGNVHFLHFTDCHAQLLPVYFREPNVNLGIGAQEGKMPHLVGEYFLKANGIAPNTRDAHAFTYLDFVAAAQNYGKVGGFAHMATLVKQIKASRPGALLLDGGDTWQGSGTALWTNGQDMVDA
;
A
#
# COMPACT_ATOMS: atom_id res chain seq x y z
N MET A 1 37.28 -11.74 -9.30
CA MET A 1 37.07 -12.80 -10.29
C MET A 1 36.17 -12.25 -11.39
N SER A 2 36.63 -12.22 -12.65
CA SER A 2 35.80 -11.84 -13.79
C SER A 2 35.08 -13.09 -14.31
N LEU A 3 33.74 -13.09 -14.30
CA LEU A 3 32.97 -14.15 -14.95
C LEU A 3 33.16 -14.03 -16.47
N ASN A 4 33.47 -15.13 -17.13
CA ASN A 4 33.43 -15.16 -18.59
C ASN A 4 31.97 -15.25 -19.08
N ARG A 5 31.73 -14.91 -20.35
CA ARG A 5 30.38 -14.89 -20.95
C ARG A 5 29.62 -16.20 -20.76
N ARG A 6 30.33 -17.33 -20.79
CA ARG A 6 29.73 -18.68 -20.66
C ARG A 6 29.30 -18.95 -19.23
N GLU A 7 30.16 -18.64 -18.25
CA GLU A 7 29.87 -18.78 -16.83
C GLU A 7 28.69 -17.89 -16.42
N PHE A 8 28.64 -16.66 -16.95
CA PHE A 8 27.51 -15.76 -16.73
C PHE A 8 26.20 -16.33 -17.29
N LEU A 9 26.20 -16.85 -18.52
CA LEU A 9 25.00 -17.47 -19.13
C LEU A 9 24.58 -18.76 -18.39
N GLN A 10 25.54 -19.54 -17.91
CA GLN A 10 25.26 -20.74 -17.11
C GLN A 10 24.66 -20.37 -15.75
N ALA A 11 25.19 -19.35 -15.08
CA ALA A 11 24.62 -18.85 -13.82
C ALA A 11 23.19 -18.32 -14.02
N LEU A 12 22.93 -17.57 -15.09
CA LEU A 12 21.57 -17.11 -15.43
C LEU A 12 20.63 -18.28 -15.74
N ALA A 13 21.09 -19.31 -16.46
CA ALA A 13 20.29 -20.49 -16.78
C ALA A 13 19.94 -21.30 -15.52
N ILE A 14 20.92 -21.50 -14.62
CA ILE A 14 20.71 -22.15 -13.32
C ILE A 14 19.75 -21.33 -12.47
N ALA A 15 19.90 -20.01 -12.42
CA ALA A 15 19.00 -19.12 -11.69
C ALA A 15 17.56 -19.19 -12.23
N SER A 16 17.41 -19.17 -13.55
CA SER A 16 16.11 -19.27 -14.23
C SER A 16 15.44 -20.62 -13.98
N ALA A 17 16.20 -21.72 -14.07
CA ALA A 17 15.71 -23.06 -13.76
C ALA A 17 15.37 -23.23 -12.27
N GLY A 18 16.07 -22.51 -11.38
CA GLY A 18 15.79 -22.42 -9.95
C GLY A 18 14.64 -21.48 -9.58
N GLY A 19 13.90 -20.95 -10.57
CA GLY A 19 12.72 -20.13 -10.34
C GLY A 19 12.99 -18.64 -10.12
N MET A 20 14.24 -18.19 -10.22
CA MET A 20 14.55 -16.75 -10.29
C MET A 20 14.23 -16.24 -11.70
N SER A 21 12.98 -15.83 -11.90
CA SER A 21 12.56 -15.16 -13.14
C SER A 21 13.23 -13.79 -13.25
N LEU A 22 13.97 -13.57 -14.34
CA LEU A 22 14.51 -12.26 -14.72
C LEU A 22 13.44 -11.34 -15.34
N GLN A 23 12.21 -11.83 -15.51
CA GLN A 23 11.11 -11.08 -16.09
C GLN A 23 10.16 -10.57 -15.01
N SER A 24 10.07 -9.23 -14.90
CA SER A 24 8.94 -8.55 -14.29
C SER A 24 7.72 -8.72 -15.20
N ASN A 25 7.01 -9.82 -15.04
CA ASN A 25 5.77 -10.04 -15.78
C ASN A 25 4.67 -9.11 -15.24
N PHE A 26 4.55 -7.92 -15.83
CA PHE A 26 3.47 -6.96 -15.51
C PHE A 26 2.08 -7.62 -15.52
N ALA A 27 1.84 -8.55 -16.44
CA ALA A 27 0.60 -9.34 -16.48
C ALA A 27 0.39 -10.22 -15.23
N GLN A 28 1.45 -10.80 -14.69
CA GLN A 28 1.40 -11.59 -13.45
C GLN A 28 1.18 -10.70 -12.23
N ALA A 29 1.82 -9.52 -12.20
CA ALA A 29 1.60 -8.53 -11.15
C ALA A 29 0.15 -8.03 -11.15
N GLN A 30 -0.40 -7.74 -12.35
CA GLN A 30 -1.80 -7.33 -12.51
C GLN A 30 -2.78 -8.43 -12.08
N THR A 31 -2.55 -9.69 -12.48
CA THR A 31 -3.37 -10.82 -12.06
C THR A 31 -3.35 -11.02 -10.54
N THR A 32 -2.18 -10.87 -9.93
CA THR A 32 -2.02 -10.97 -8.47
C THR A 32 -2.75 -9.84 -7.75
N ALA A 33 -2.65 -8.61 -8.28
CA ALA A 33 -3.37 -7.46 -7.75
C ALA A 33 -4.89 -7.60 -7.90
N GLN A 34 -5.39 -8.12 -9.03
CA GLN A 34 -6.82 -8.39 -9.23
C GLN A 34 -7.35 -9.39 -8.19
N LYS A 35 -6.67 -10.53 -8.03
CA LYS A 35 -7.02 -11.53 -7.03
C LYS A 35 -7.05 -10.98 -5.61
N PHE A 36 -6.17 -10.02 -5.30
CA PHE A 36 -6.16 -9.40 -3.97
C PHE A 36 -7.46 -8.62 -3.67
N TYR A 37 -8.03 -7.94 -4.66
CA TYR A 37 -9.27 -7.16 -4.50
C TYR A 37 -10.55 -7.99 -4.75
N GLU A 38 -10.41 -9.26 -5.14
CA GLU A 38 -11.50 -10.23 -5.25
C GLU A 38 -11.91 -10.78 -3.87
N LEU A 39 -12.52 -9.92 -3.07
CA LEU A 39 -13.01 -10.30 -1.75
C LEU A 39 -14.39 -10.96 -1.83
N PRO A 40 -14.65 -12.05 -1.08
CA PRO A 40 -15.98 -12.64 -1.00
C PRO A 40 -17.01 -11.64 -0.46
N LYS A 41 -18.26 -11.78 -0.88
CA LYS A 41 -19.36 -10.98 -0.33
C LYS A 41 -19.75 -11.54 1.04
N PHE A 42 -19.92 -10.64 2.00
CA PHE A 42 -20.34 -10.99 3.35
C PHE A 42 -21.14 -9.84 3.96
N GLY A 43 -22.16 -10.17 4.76
CA GLY A 43 -23.03 -9.22 5.44
C GLY A 43 -24.04 -8.52 4.53
N ASN A 44 -24.75 -7.55 5.12
CA ASN A 44 -25.83 -6.78 4.47
C ASN A 44 -25.40 -5.38 4.06
N VAL A 45 -24.32 -4.87 4.64
CA VAL A 45 -23.82 -3.53 4.42
C VAL A 45 -22.36 -3.60 4.02
N HIS A 46 -22.01 -2.86 2.98
CA HIS A 46 -20.64 -2.73 2.50
C HIS A 46 -20.18 -1.29 2.71
N PHE A 47 -19.20 -1.11 3.59
CA PHE A 47 -18.59 0.18 3.90
C PHE A 47 -17.19 0.24 3.30
N LEU A 48 -16.93 1.28 2.51
CA LEU A 48 -15.61 1.70 2.09
C LEU A 48 -15.30 2.98 2.86
N HIS A 49 -14.14 3.05 3.48
CA HIS A 49 -13.74 4.17 4.32
C HIS A 49 -12.30 4.57 4.01
N PHE A 50 -12.07 5.87 3.93
CA PHE A 50 -10.75 6.49 3.95
C PHE A 50 -10.81 7.76 4.82
N THR A 51 -9.66 8.22 5.29
CA THR A 51 -9.55 9.39 6.16
C THR A 51 -8.14 9.97 6.03
N ASP A 52 -7.96 11.22 6.47
CA ASP A 52 -6.66 11.88 6.64
C ASP A 52 -5.83 11.84 5.36
N CYS A 53 -6.47 12.04 4.21
CA CYS A 53 -5.75 12.01 2.93
C CYS A 53 -4.85 13.24 2.75
N HIS A 54 -5.06 14.29 3.56
CA HIS A 54 -4.29 15.53 3.57
C HIS A 54 -4.04 16.09 2.16
N ALA A 55 -5.11 16.12 1.37
CA ALA A 55 -5.13 16.57 -0.01
C ALA A 55 -4.06 15.95 -0.93
N GLN A 56 -3.61 14.73 -0.65
CA GLN A 56 -2.66 14.01 -1.51
C GLN A 56 -3.36 13.51 -2.78
N LEU A 57 -3.62 14.43 -3.71
CA LEU A 57 -4.25 14.18 -5.00
C LEU A 57 -3.45 13.16 -5.83
N LEU A 58 -2.13 13.29 -5.79
CA LEU A 58 -1.18 12.46 -6.52
C LEU A 58 -0.57 11.39 -5.59
N PRO A 59 -0.13 10.23 -6.14
CA PRO A 59 0.55 9.22 -5.34
C PRO A 59 1.81 9.74 -4.65
N VAL A 60 2.07 9.26 -3.43
CA VAL A 60 3.21 9.64 -2.58
C VAL A 60 3.94 8.43 -1.98
N TYR A 61 5.17 8.63 -1.52
CA TYR A 61 5.83 7.69 -0.62
C TYR A 61 5.50 8.08 0.82
N PHE A 62 4.76 7.24 1.53
CA PHE A 62 4.36 7.48 2.92
C PHE A 62 4.95 6.42 3.82
N ARG A 63 5.74 6.83 4.82
CA ARG A 63 6.45 5.95 5.75
C ARG A 63 5.85 6.09 7.14
N GLU A 64 5.43 4.97 7.72
CA GLU A 64 4.94 4.91 9.09
C GLU A 64 6.01 5.35 10.12
N PRO A 65 5.60 5.83 11.31
CA PRO A 65 6.54 6.25 12.33
C PRO A 65 7.38 5.08 12.86
N ASN A 66 8.66 5.33 13.13
CA ASN A 66 9.53 4.37 13.81
C ASN A 66 9.52 4.51 15.33
N VAL A 67 8.86 5.53 15.86
CA VAL A 67 8.65 5.74 17.29
C VAL A 67 7.24 6.26 17.48
N ASN A 68 6.46 5.57 18.32
CA ASN A 68 5.18 6.04 18.83
C ASN A 68 5.10 5.66 20.31
N LEU A 69 5.11 6.64 21.21
CA LEU A 69 5.24 6.38 22.65
C LEU A 69 3.86 6.40 23.31
N GLY A 70 3.43 5.25 23.82
CA GLY A 70 2.30 5.15 24.73
C GLY A 70 2.74 5.43 26.17
N ILE A 71 1.99 6.26 26.90
CA ILE A 71 2.33 6.64 28.27
C ILE A 71 1.31 6.05 29.25
N GLY A 72 1.80 5.54 30.38
CA GLY A 72 0.97 4.99 31.45
C GLY A 72 0.13 3.82 30.95
N ALA A 73 -1.19 3.92 31.07
CA ALA A 73 -2.10 2.85 30.67
C ALA A 73 -2.10 2.54 29.16
N GLN A 74 -1.45 3.36 28.32
CA GLN A 74 -1.31 3.15 26.87
C GLN A 74 0.03 2.50 26.46
N GLU A 75 0.93 2.26 27.40
CA GLU A 75 2.20 1.59 27.12
C GLU A 75 1.96 0.19 26.53
N GLY A 76 2.65 -0.12 25.42
CA GLY A 76 2.57 -1.42 24.76
C GLY A 76 1.20 -1.74 24.13
N LYS A 77 0.33 -0.73 23.93
CA LYS A 77 -0.98 -0.90 23.29
C LYS A 77 -1.02 -0.25 21.92
N MET A 78 -1.88 -0.75 21.04
CA MET A 78 -2.26 -0.02 19.82
C MET A 78 -2.88 1.33 20.20
N PRO A 79 -2.60 2.42 19.46
CA PRO A 79 -1.82 2.50 18.22
C PRO A 79 -0.30 2.71 18.41
N HIS A 80 0.23 2.56 19.63
CA HIS A 80 1.63 2.82 19.97
C HIS A 80 2.61 1.67 19.66
N LEU A 81 2.13 0.56 19.08
CA LEU A 81 2.99 -0.50 18.59
C LEU A 81 3.50 -0.14 17.19
N VAL A 82 4.82 -0.22 17.00
CA VAL A 82 5.48 0.09 15.71
C VAL A 82 6.41 -1.05 15.30
N GLY A 83 6.76 -1.11 14.01
CA GLY A 83 7.74 -2.07 13.48
C GLY A 83 7.37 -3.52 13.78
N GLU A 84 8.34 -4.30 14.27
CA GLU A 84 8.17 -5.74 14.51
C GLU A 84 7.08 -6.05 15.55
N TYR A 85 6.89 -5.16 16.52
CA TYR A 85 5.85 -5.32 17.54
C TYR A 85 4.45 -5.16 16.93
N PHE A 86 4.28 -4.22 15.99
CA PHE A 86 3.04 -4.10 15.22
C PHE A 86 2.77 -5.36 14.39
N LEU A 87 3.79 -5.85 13.68
CA LEU A 87 3.68 -7.06 12.85
C LEU A 87 3.26 -8.27 13.69
N LYS A 88 3.93 -8.49 14.82
CA LYS A 88 3.64 -9.61 15.72
C LYS A 88 2.23 -9.53 16.31
N ALA A 89 1.79 -8.35 16.72
CA ALA A 89 0.47 -8.15 17.32
C ALA A 89 -0.68 -8.42 16.32
N ASN A 90 -0.46 -8.19 15.02
CA ASN A 90 -1.47 -8.38 13.97
C ASN A 90 -1.27 -9.65 13.13
N GLY A 91 -0.26 -10.47 13.42
CA GLY A 91 0.03 -11.67 12.64
C GLY A 91 0.46 -11.39 11.19
N ILE A 92 1.07 -10.24 10.93
CA ILE A 92 1.57 -9.86 9.60
C ILE A 92 3.00 -10.37 9.44
N ALA A 93 3.27 -11.10 8.36
CA ALA A 93 4.61 -11.57 8.05
C ALA A 93 5.52 -10.40 7.58
N PRO A 94 6.81 -10.39 7.97
CA PRO A 94 7.75 -9.38 7.51
C PRO A 94 8.00 -9.48 6.00
N ASN A 95 8.52 -8.40 5.40
CA ASN A 95 8.88 -8.34 3.97
C ASN A 95 7.70 -8.64 3.03
N THR A 96 6.49 -8.26 3.44
CA THR A 96 5.27 -8.34 2.63
C THR A 96 4.77 -6.94 2.29
N ARG A 97 3.83 -6.87 1.34
CA ARG A 97 3.14 -5.61 1.01
C ARG A 97 2.46 -5.01 2.25
N ASP A 98 1.82 -5.84 3.08
CA ASP A 98 1.12 -5.35 4.28
C ASP A 98 2.12 -4.86 5.33
N ALA A 99 3.29 -5.51 5.46
CA ALA A 99 4.37 -4.98 6.30
C ALA A 99 4.87 -3.62 5.79
N HIS A 100 4.97 -3.41 4.47
CA HIS A 100 5.32 -2.11 3.89
C HIS A 100 4.24 -1.04 4.12
N ALA A 101 2.95 -1.43 4.05
CA ALA A 101 1.84 -0.51 4.25
C ALA A 101 1.68 -0.04 5.70
N PHE A 102 2.03 -0.89 6.68
CA PHE A 102 1.77 -0.62 8.09
C PHE A 102 3.00 -0.40 8.96
N THR A 103 4.22 -0.49 8.40
CA THR A 103 5.44 -0.29 9.18
C THR A 103 6.53 0.44 8.42
N TYR A 104 7.49 0.99 9.17
CA TYR A 104 8.68 1.63 8.62
C TYR A 104 9.77 0.64 8.18
N LEU A 105 9.58 -0.66 8.45
CA LEU A 105 10.60 -1.68 8.24
C LEU A 105 10.90 -1.83 6.75
N ASP A 106 12.18 -1.83 6.41
CA ASP A 106 12.68 -1.97 5.04
C ASP A 106 12.06 -0.98 4.03
N PHE A 107 11.62 0.20 4.51
CA PHE A 107 10.83 1.13 3.70
C PHE A 107 11.48 1.50 2.37
N VAL A 108 12.81 1.72 2.34
CA VAL A 108 13.52 2.13 1.13
C VAL A 108 13.46 1.04 0.04
N ALA A 109 13.78 -0.21 0.40
CA ALA A 109 13.75 -1.30 -0.58
C ALA A 109 12.31 -1.67 -0.96
N ALA A 110 11.39 -1.69 0.02
CA ALA A 110 9.98 -1.97 -0.23
C ALA A 110 9.32 -0.89 -1.10
N ALA A 111 9.65 0.40 -0.91
CA ALA A 111 9.15 1.49 -1.75
C ALA A 111 9.64 1.40 -3.20
N GLN A 112 10.86 0.89 -3.42
CA GLN A 112 11.35 0.61 -4.78
C GLN A 112 10.58 -0.54 -5.45
N ASN A 113 10.14 -1.52 -4.67
CA ASN A 113 9.40 -2.69 -5.17
C ASN A 113 7.90 -2.41 -5.38
N TYR A 114 7.25 -1.75 -4.42
CA TYR A 114 5.80 -1.53 -4.41
C TYR A 114 5.39 -0.15 -4.94
N GLY A 115 6.31 0.81 -4.98
CA GLY A 115 6.07 2.15 -5.50
C GLY A 115 5.32 3.06 -4.53
N LYS A 116 4.74 4.12 -5.10
CA LYS A 116 3.98 5.14 -4.37
C LYS A 116 2.58 4.62 -4.01
N VAL A 117 2.06 5.05 -2.86
CA VAL A 117 0.72 4.74 -2.39
C VAL A 117 -0.25 5.90 -2.65
N GLY A 118 -1.54 5.61 -2.59
CA GLY A 118 -2.61 6.61 -2.72
C GLY A 118 -2.75 7.20 -4.12
N GLY A 119 -3.18 8.46 -4.15
CA GLY A 119 -3.62 9.16 -5.35
C GLY A 119 -5.07 8.89 -5.71
N PHE A 120 -5.83 9.95 -6.00
CA PHE A 120 -7.29 9.85 -6.21
C PHE A 120 -7.66 9.10 -7.48
N ALA A 121 -6.83 9.15 -8.54
CA ALA A 121 -7.06 8.33 -9.74
C ALA A 121 -7.05 6.82 -9.43
N HIS A 122 -6.10 6.37 -8.59
CA HIS A 122 -6.03 4.97 -8.15
C HIS A 122 -7.19 4.63 -7.22
N MET A 123 -7.48 5.51 -6.26
CA MET A 123 -8.57 5.32 -5.31
C MET A 123 -9.93 5.24 -6.00
N ALA A 124 -10.23 6.16 -6.92
CA ALA A 124 -11.46 6.16 -7.71
C ALA A 124 -11.62 4.90 -8.54
N THR A 125 -10.53 4.39 -9.12
CA THR A 125 -10.53 3.12 -9.87
C THR A 125 -10.86 1.94 -8.94
N LEU A 126 -10.21 1.86 -7.78
CA LEU A 126 -10.44 0.80 -6.80
C LEU A 126 -11.86 0.85 -6.24
N VAL A 127 -12.36 2.03 -5.88
CA VAL A 127 -13.73 2.25 -5.40
C VAL A 127 -14.73 1.77 -6.45
N LYS A 128 -14.57 2.16 -7.72
CA LYS A 128 -15.44 1.72 -8.81
C LYS A 128 -15.43 0.20 -8.94
N GLN A 129 -14.25 -0.43 -8.92
CA GLN A 129 -14.09 -1.89 -8.98
C GLN A 129 -14.80 -2.60 -7.83
N ILE A 130 -14.61 -2.14 -6.59
CA ILE A 130 -15.23 -2.74 -5.40
C ILE A 130 -16.76 -2.57 -5.42
N LYS A 131 -17.25 -1.36 -5.76
CA LYS A 131 -18.68 -1.04 -5.82
C LYS A 131 -19.41 -1.79 -6.94
N ALA A 132 -18.74 -2.10 -8.06
CA ALA A 132 -19.36 -2.85 -9.17
C ALA A 132 -19.91 -4.21 -8.72
N SER A 133 -19.23 -4.88 -7.78
CA SER A 133 -19.70 -6.15 -7.22
C SER A 133 -20.59 -5.97 -5.98
N ARG A 134 -20.75 -4.75 -5.44
CA ARG A 134 -21.42 -4.46 -4.17
C ARG A 134 -22.45 -3.32 -4.33
N PRO A 135 -23.61 -3.60 -4.95
CA PRO A 135 -24.68 -2.60 -5.07
C PRO A 135 -25.07 -2.03 -3.70
N GLY A 136 -25.21 -0.71 -3.61
CA GLY A 136 -25.55 -0.02 -2.34
C GLY A 136 -24.38 0.20 -1.38
N ALA A 137 -23.15 -0.17 -1.74
CA ALA A 137 -21.98 0.12 -0.91
C ALA A 137 -21.76 1.64 -0.73
N LEU A 138 -21.49 2.03 0.51
CA LEU A 138 -21.24 3.42 0.91
C LEU A 138 -19.74 3.69 0.95
N LEU A 139 -19.32 4.81 0.35
CA LEU A 139 -17.97 5.37 0.52
C LEU A 139 -18.07 6.52 1.50
N LEU A 140 -17.32 6.44 2.59
CA LEU A 140 -17.29 7.44 3.66
C LEU A 140 -15.89 8.06 3.75
N ASP A 141 -15.86 9.38 3.79
CA ASP A 141 -14.67 10.19 4.06
C ASP A 141 -14.68 10.60 5.54
N GLY A 142 -13.65 10.22 6.28
CA GLY A 142 -13.48 10.49 7.71
C GLY A 142 -13.04 11.92 8.03
N GLY A 143 -12.60 12.70 7.04
CA GLY A 143 -12.14 14.08 7.23
C GLY A 143 -10.64 14.26 7.01
N ASP A 144 -10.16 15.49 7.27
CA ASP A 144 -8.80 15.95 6.95
C ASP A 144 -8.43 15.79 5.46
N THR A 145 -9.42 16.07 4.61
CA THR A 145 -9.35 15.85 3.15
C THR A 145 -8.83 17.08 2.39
N TRP A 146 -9.33 18.28 2.70
CA TRP A 146 -9.20 19.48 1.85
C TRP A 146 -7.94 20.33 2.09
N GLN A 147 -6.98 19.85 2.87
CA GLN A 147 -5.79 20.60 3.27
C GLN A 147 -4.57 19.67 3.29
N GLY A 148 -3.35 20.22 3.21
CA GLY A 148 -2.11 19.44 3.45
C GLY A 148 -1.23 19.22 2.21
N SER A 149 -1.63 19.75 1.06
CA SER A 149 -0.87 19.67 -0.19
C SER A 149 -0.74 21.03 -0.89
N GLY A 150 0.20 21.11 -1.83
CA GLY A 150 0.39 22.32 -2.64
C GLY A 150 -0.79 22.62 -3.57
N THR A 151 -1.43 21.58 -4.12
CA THR A 151 -2.59 21.75 -5.01
C THR A 151 -3.81 22.27 -4.25
N ALA A 152 -4.04 21.78 -3.03
CA ALA A 152 -5.10 22.32 -2.16
C ALA A 152 -4.83 23.78 -1.79
N LEU A 153 -3.58 24.14 -1.48
CA LEU A 153 -3.24 25.54 -1.20
C LEU A 153 -3.51 26.46 -2.39
N TRP A 154 -3.12 26.06 -3.60
CA TRP A 154 -3.31 26.89 -4.81
C TRP A 154 -4.75 27.01 -5.27
N THR A 155 -5.59 26.04 -4.92
CA THR A 155 -6.98 25.97 -5.34
C THR A 155 -7.98 26.28 -4.21
N ASN A 156 -7.49 26.67 -3.02
CA ASN A 156 -8.29 26.78 -1.81
C ASN A 156 -9.14 25.53 -1.52
N GLY A 157 -8.56 24.34 -1.76
CA GLY A 157 -9.19 23.04 -1.55
C GLY A 157 -10.15 22.59 -2.65
N GLN A 158 -10.33 23.36 -3.73
CA GLN A 158 -11.22 22.97 -4.84
C GLN A 158 -10.76 21.68 -5.53
N ASP A 159 -9.44 21.43 -5.58
CA ASP A 159 -8.90 20.20 -6.14
C ASP A 159 -9.46 18.93 -5.48
N MET A 160 -9.74 18.97 -4.18
CA MET A 160 -10.31 17.85 -3.42
C MET A 160 -11.82 17.73 -3.56
N VAL A 161 -12.51 18.83 -3.85
CA VAL A 161 -13.94 18.82 -4.17
C VAL A 161 -14.19 18.17 -5.53
N ASP A 162 -13.25 18.35 -6.47
CA ASP A 162 -13.37 17.86 -7.85
C ASP A 162 -12.82 16.43 -8.07
N ALA A 163 -12.03 15.89 -7.12
CA ALA A 163 -11.30 14.62 -7.24
C ALA A 163 -12.19 13.36 -7.23
#